data_AF-A0A355VAP6-F1
#
_entry.id   AF-A0A355VAP6-F1
#
_cell.length_a   1.000
_cell.length_b   1.000
_cell.length_c   1.000
_cell.angle_alpha   90.00
_cell.angle_beta   90.00
_cell.angle_gamma   90.00
#
_symmetry.space_group_name_H-M   'P 1'
#
loop_
_entity.id
_entity.type
_entity.pdbx_description
1 polymer ?
#
loop_
_entity_poly.entity_id
_entity_poly.type
_entity_poly.pdbx_seq_one_letter_code
_entity_poly.pdbx_strand_id
1 'polypeptide(L)' 'KPRTTVGWEGLIYDPYLDGSHRIEHGLRIGRQLMLDINELGLPIGVEALDLISPQYLQDLVSW' A
#
# COMPACT_ATOMS: atom_id res chain seq x y z
N LYS A 1 -6.12 -5.25 1.84
CA LYS A 1 -6.09 -6.73 2.08
C LYS A 1 -7.52 -7.24 2.09
N PRO A 2 -7.86 -8.31 1.35
CA PRO A 2 -9.24 -8.78 1.29
C PRO A 2 -9.70 -9.29 2.66
N ARG A 3 -10.97 -9.02 2.97
CA ARG A 3 -11.69 -9.49 4.16
C ARG A 3 -12.92 -10.26 3.69
N THR A 4 -13.30 -11.30 4.43
CA THR A 4 -14.56 -12.02 4.19
C THR A 4 -15.77 -11.24 4.69
N THR A 5 -15.58 -10.41 5.72
CA THR A 5 -16.60 -9.54 6.30
C THR A 5 -16.05 -8.13 6.51
N VAL A 6 -16.14 -7.57 7.71
CA VAL A 6 -15.68 -6.21 8.05
C VAL A 6 -14.32 -6.24 8.74
N GLY A 7 -13.56 -5.15 8.61
CA GLY A 7 -12.30 -4.97 9.30
C GLY A 7 -11.43 -3.95 8.58
N TRP A 8 -10.23 -3.71 9.12
CA TRP A 8 -9.30 -2.76 8.53
C TRP A 8 -8.90 -3.14 7.10
N GLU A 9 -9.05 -2.17 6.20
CA GLU A 9 -8.95 -2.34 4.74
C GLU A 9 -7.49 -2.36 4.25
N GLY A 10 -6.58 -1.77 5.01
CA GLY A 10 -5.15 -1.72 4.73
C GLY A 10 -4.59 -0.31 4.73
N LEU A 11 -3.25 -0.21 4.76
CA LEU A 11 -2.52 1.06 4.88
C LEU A 11 -2.89 2.07 3.80
N ILE A 12 -3.05 1.59 2.56
CA ILE A 12 -3.40 2.46 1.43
C ILE A 12 -4.80 3.05 1.59
N TYR A 13 -5.74 2.31 2.19
CA TYR A 13 -7.13 2.74 2.31
C TYR A 13 -7.40 3.53 3.59
N ASP A 14 -6.87 3.08 4.73
CA ASP A 14 -7.07 3.69 6.03
C ASP A 14 -5.75 3.76 6.81
N PRO A 15 -4.88 4.74 6.52
CA PRO A 15 -3.53 4.80 7.09
C PRO A 15 -3.50 5.08 8.59
N TYR A 16 -4.57 5.61 9.16
CA TYR A 16 -4.64 6.03 10.56
C TYR A 16 -5.43 5.08 11.47
N LEU A 17 -5.96 3.98 10.92
CA LEU A 17 -6.73 2.97 11.66
C LEU A 17 -7.98 3.55 12.35
N ASP A 18 -8.52 4.64 11.81
CA ASP A 18 -9.62 5.40 12.40
C ASP A 18 -10.87 5.43 11.49
N GLY A 19 -10.83 4.76 10.33
CA GLY A 19 -11.91 4.76 9.37
C GLY A 19 -12.06 6.10 8.63
N SER A 20 -11.05 6.96 8.62
CA SER A 20 -11.07 8.24 7.89
C SER A 20 -10.90 8.10 6.38
N HIS A 21 -10.53 6.92 5.90
CA HIS A 21 -10.32 6.58 4.49
C HIS A 21 -9.41 7.58 3.74
N ARG A 22 -8.33 8.03 4.38
CA ARG A 22 -7.38 9.02 3.83
C ARG A 22 -6.44 8.38 2.79
N ILE A 23 -6.99 7.96 1.65
CA ILE A 23 -6.26 7.19 0.62
C ILE A 23 -5.04 7.92 0.08
N GLU A 24 -5.13 9.22 -0.17
CA GLU A 24 -4.00 10.03 -0.65
C GLU A 24 -2.79 9.97 0.31
N HIS A 25 -3.06 10.07 1.62
CA HIS A 25 -2.03 9.93 2.64
C HIS A 25 -1.49 8.50 2.67
N GLY A 26 -2.38 7.50 2.55
CA GLY A 26 -2.01 6.09 2.48
C GLY A 26 -1.06 5.78 1.33
N LEU A 27 -1.34 6.32 0.13
CA LEU A 27 -0.46 6.18 -1.04
C LEU A 27 0.91 6.82 -0.82
N ARG A 28 0.96 8.03 -0.26
CA ARG A 28 2.23 8.73 0.04
C ARG A 28 3.06 7.94 1.06
N ILE A 29 2.44 7.47 2.15
CA ILE A 29 3.10 6.70 3.20
C ILE A 29 3.58 5.35 2.65
N GLY A 30 2.72 4.63 1.93
CA GLY A 30 3.04 3.33 1.35
C GLY A 30 4.19 3.43 0.35
N ARG A 31 4.17 4.43 -0.54
CA ARG A 31 5.25 4.65 -1.51
C ARG A 31 6.57 5.00 -0.83
N GLN A 32 6.56 5.87 0.19
CA GLN A 32 7.79 6.21 0.92
C GLN A 32 8.38 4.98 1.60
N LEU A 33 7.56 4.17 2.27
CA LEU A 33 8.01 2.92 2.88
C LEU A 33 8.66 1.99 1.85
N MET A 34 8.07 1.86 0.67
CA MET A 34 8.63 1.02 -0.40
C MET A 34 9.94 1.58 -0.97
N LEU A 35 10.09 2.90 -1.04
CA LEU A 35 11.37 3.53 -1.41
C LEU A 35 12.44 3.20 -0.37
N ASP A 36 12.14 3.42 0.91
CA ASP A 36 13.07 3.18 2.01
C ASP A 36 13.55 1.71 2.03
N ILE A 37 12.65 0.75 1.78
CA ILE A 37 12.99 -0.68 1.71
C ILE A 37 13.87 -0.98 0.49
N ASN A 38 13.56 -0.41 -0.69
CA ASN A 38 14.38 -0.58 -1.87
C ASN A 38 15.78 0.06 -1.71
N GLU A 39 15.90 1.17 -0.99
CA GLU A 39 17.19 1.79 -0.65
C GLU A 39 18.06 0.89 0.24
N LEU A 40 17.44 0.02 1.05
CA LEU A 40 18.13 -1.04 1.80
C LEU A 40 18.58 -2.22 0.90
N GLY A 41 18.24 -2.20 -0.40
CA GLY A 41 18.54 -3.26 -1.34
C GLY A 41 17.64 -4.49 -1.22
N LEU A 42 16.49 -4.37 -0.54
CA LEU A 42 15.56 -5.47 -0.33
C LEU A 42 14.42 -5.42 -1.37
N PRO A 43 14.16 -6.51 -2.10
CA PRO A 43 13.05 -6.56 -3.05
C PRO A 43 11.71 -6.63 -2.31
N ILE A 44 10.68 -6.03 -2.91
CA ILE A 44 9.33 -5.96 -2.36
C ILE A 44 8.38 -6.78 -3.24
N GLY A 45 7.52 -7.58 -2.62
CA GLY A 45 6.40 -8.24 -3.29
C GLY A 45 5.06 -7.65 -2.84
N VAL A 46 4.07 -7.55 -3.74
CA VAL A 46 2.74 -7.00 -3.41
C VAL A 46 1.61 -7.89 -3.90
N GLU A 47 0.48 -7.86 -3.19
CA GLU A 47 -0.77 -8.45 -3.67
C GLU A 47 -1.56 -7.36 -4.42
N ALA A 48 -1.60 -7.42 -5.75
CA ALA A 48 -2.35 -6.49 -6.58
C ALA A 48 -3.85 -6.78 -6.51
N LEU A 49 -4.56 -6.06 -5.63
CA LEU A 49 -5.99 -6.28 -5.35
C LEU A 49 -6.92 -5.38 -6.14
N ASP A 50 -6.42 -4.23 -6.61
CA ASP A 50 -7.18 -3.25 -7.38
C ASP A 50 -6.36 -2.78 -8.60
N LEU A 51 -7.03 -2.18 -9.59
CA LEU A 51 -6.42 -1.80 -10.86
C LEU A 51 -5.76 -0.42 -10.84
N ILE A 52 -5.94 0.36 -9.76
CA ILE A 52 -5.54 1.77 -9.70
C ILE A 52 -4.25 1.92 -8.90
N SER A 53 -4.16 1.32 -7.71
CA SER A 53 -3.01 1.41 -6.83
C SER A 53 -1.69 0.92 -7.47
N PRO A 54 -1.66 -0.10 -8.35
CA PRO A 54 -0.41 -0.49 -9.02
C PRO A 54 0.20 0.65 -9.84
N GLN A 55 -0.60 1.56 -10.42
CA GLN A 55 -0.07 2.69 -11.19
C GLN A 55 0.83 3.62 -10.37
N TYR A 56 0.69 3.61 -9.04
CA TYR A 56 1.45 4.46 -8.12
C TYR A 56 2.60 3.74 -7.42
N LEU A 57 2.65 2.41 -7.46
CA LEU A 57 3.54 1.61 -6.62
C LEU A 57 4.34 0.56 -7.40
N GLN A 58 3.88 0.13 -8.59
CA GLN A 58 4.43 -1.03 -9.32
C GLN A 58 5.90 -0.87 -9.72
N ASP A 59 6.39 0.37 -9.89
CA ASP A 59 7.79 0.65 -10.21
C ASP A 59 8.75 0.28 -9.07
N LEU A 60 8.22 0.09 -7.87
CA LEU A 60 8.96 -0.27 -6.65
C LEU A 60 8.77 -1.75 -6.26
N VAL A 61 8.08 -2.53 -7.10
CA VAL A 61 7.70 -3.92 -6.84
C VAL A 61 8.53 -4.86 -7.71
N SER A 62 9.07 -5.90 -7.08
CA SER A 62 9.81 -6.98 -7.74
C SER A 62 8.95 -8.20 -8.06
N TRP A 63 7.83 -8.40 -7.35
CA TRP A 63 6.87 -9.49 -7.57
C TRP A 63 5.42 -9.08 -7.26
#